data_AF-A0A444IVT9-F1
#
_entry.id   AF-A0A444IVT9-F1
#
_cell.length_a   1.000
_cell.length_b   1.000
_cell.length_c   1.000
_cell.angle_alpha   90.00
_cell.angle_beta   90.00
_cell.angle_gamma   90.00
#
_symmetry.space_group_name_H-M   'P 1'
#
loop_
_entity.id
_entity.type
_entity.pdbx_description
1 polymer ?
#
loop_
_entity_poly.entity_id
_entity_poly.type
_entity_poly.pdbx_seq_one_letter_code
_entity_poly.pdbx_strand_id
1 'polypeptide(L)'
;MTSMPEMVALFNGFGGISSLLLAWAEYHQNRELSVFIAIVAFLSAFIGGVTFSGSMVAFGKLSGKITQKAVVFKGQHIMNAVILGTALVAAAIFCITPASGFGYVLFALILVVALGFGVTSTIPIGGADMPVVISLLNSYSGLAACAAGFVIPNK
;
A
#
# COMPACT_ATOMS: atom_id res chain seq x y z
N MET A 1 -3.86 25.42 14.06
CA MET A 1 -2.75 24.43 14.03
C MET A 1 -3.16 23.03 14.53
N THR A 2 -4.37 22.85 15.05
CA THR A 2 -4.88 21.55 15.55
C THR A 2 -5.12 20.51 14.44
N SER A 3 -5.29 20.95 13.19
CA SER A 3 -5.47 20.11 11.99
C SER A 3 -4.17 19.64 11.31
N MET A 4 -3.00 19.89 11.88
CA MET A 4 -1.74 19.49 11.24
C MET A 4 -1.62 17.96 11.06
N PRO A 5 -1.96 17.11 12.05
CA PRO A 5 -1.79 15.66 11.90
C PRO A 5 -2.62 15.03 10.78
N GLU A 6 -3.87 15.46 10.60
CA GLU A 6 -4.75 14.96 9.53
C GLU A 6 -4.24 15.34 8.14
N MET A 7 -3.71 16.56 7.98
CA MET A 7 -3.12 17.00 6.71
C MET A 7 -1.86 16.21 6.37
N VAL A 8 -1.02 15.90 7.36
CA VAL A 8 0.16 15.04 7.17
C VAL A 8 -0.25 13.64 6.73
N ALA A 9 -1.28 13.05 7.36
CA ALA A 9 -1.80 11.74 6.97
C ALA A 9 -2.27 11.74 5.51
N LEU A 10 -3.03 12.76 5.10
CA LEU A 10 -3.56 12.90 3.75
C LEU A 10 -2.44 13.02 2.70
N PHE A 11 -1.47 13.92 2.91
CA PHE A 11 -0.36 14.09 1.98
C PHE A 11 0.55 12.87 1.90
N ASN A 12 0.79 12.20 3.03
CA ASN A 12 1.49 10.92 3.02
C ASN A 12 0.77 9.87 2.16
N GLY A 13 -0.56 9.84 2.23
CA GLY A 13 -1.36 8.96 1.39
C GLY A 13 -1.18 9.25 -0.10
N PHE A 14 -1.15 10.52 -0.50
CA PHE A 14 -0.87 10.91 -1.89
C PHE A 14 0.54 10.51 -2.35
N GLY A 15 1.53 10.56 -1.48
CA GLY A 15 2.86 10.00 -1.76
C GLY A 15 2.80 8.48 -2.04
N GLY A 16 2.07 7.73 -1.20
CA GLY A 16 1.89 6.29 -1.37
C GLY A 16 1.21 5.90 -2.68
N ILE A 17 0.08 6.54 -3.02
CA ILE A 17 -0.64 6.23 -4.26
C ILE A 17 0.16 6.63 -5.51
N SER A 18 0.98 7.68 -5.43
CA SER A 18 1.89 8.07 -6.52
C SER A 18 2.86 6.93 -6.87
N SER A 19 3.53 6.35 -5.87
CA SER A 19 4.43 5.20 -6.07
C SER A 19 3.69 3.98 -6.66
N LEU A 20 2.48 3.72 -6.17
CA LEU A 20 1.64 2.65 -6.71
C LEU A 20 1.27 2.87 -8.18
N LEU A 21 0.80 4.07 -8.52
CA LEU A 21 0.39 4.42 -9.87
C LEU A 21 1.58 4.41 -10.83
N LEU A 22 2.76 4.80 -10.34
CA LEU A 22 4.00 4.73 -11.10
C LEU A 22 4.38 3.28 -11.42
N ALA A 23 4.38 2.39 -10.42
CA ALA A 23 4.65 0.98 -10.66
C ALA A 23 3.63 0.34 -11.63
N TRP A 24 2.35 0.73 -11.51
CA TRP A 24 1.31 0.34 -12.45
C TRP A 24 1.61 0.85 -13.86
N ALA A 25 1.88 2.15 -14.02
CA ALA A 25 2.14 2.76 -15.32
C ALA A 25 3.34 2.13 -16.03
N GLU A 26 4.45 1.90 -15.32
CA GLU A 26 5.64 1.26 -15.89
C GLU A 26 5.36 -0.18 -16.31
N TYR A 27 4.64 -0.96 -15.48
CA TYR A 27 4.26 -2.33 -15.85
C TYR A 27 3.30 -2.36 -17.06
N HIS A 28 2.51 -1.32 -17.30
CA HIS A 28 1.68 -1.21 -18.51
C HIS A 28 2.47 -0.89 -19.77
N GLN A 29 3.55 -0.11 -19.64
CA GLN A 29 4.42 0.22 -20.75
C GLN A 29 5.29 -0.98 -21.15
N ASN A 30 5.85 -1.68 -20.16
CA ASN A 30 6.68 -2.85 -20.39
C ASN A 30 6.33 -3.97 -19.42
N ARG A 31 5.83 -5.10 -19.96
CA ARG A 31 5.50 -6.29 -19.17
C ARG A 31 6.65 -7.30 -19.10
N GLU A 32 7.66 -7.17 -19.94
CA GLU A 32 8.88 -7.98 -19.91
C GLU A 32 9.83 -7.43 -18.85
N LEU A 33 9.46 -7.66 -17.59
CA LEU A 33 10.26 -7.27 -16.45
C LEU A 33 11.28 -8.36 -16.12
N SER A 34 12.51 -7.95 -15.77
CA SER A 34 13.41 -8.85 -15.06
C SER A 34 12.83 -9.20 -13.69
N VAL A 35 13.23 -10.33 -13.12
CA VAL A 35 12.75 -10.77 -11.79
C VAL A 35 12.98 -9.68 -10.73
N PHE A 36 14.13 -9.01 -10.77
CA PHE A 36 14.43 -7.91 -9.87
C PHE A 36 13.44 -6.74 -10.02
N ILE A 37 13.19 -6.30 -11.26
CA ILE A 37 12.25 -5.20 -11.53
C ILE A 37 10.82 -5.59 -11.14
N ALA A 38 10.41 -6.83 -11.37
CA ALA A 38 9.12 -7.34 -10.94
C ALA A 38 8.95 -7.31 -9.41
N ILE A 39 10.00 -7.69 -8.66
CA ILE A 39 10.00 -7.63 -7.19
C ILE A 39 9.85 -6.17 -6.70
N VAL A 40 10.65 -5.24 -7.22
CA VAL A 40 10.57 -3.84 -6.77
C VAL A 40 9.28 -3.16 -7.24
N ALA A 41 8.72 -3.53 -8.39
CA ALA A 41 7.41 -3.07 -8.84
C ALA A 41 6.30 -3.56 -7.90
N PHE A 42 6.33 -4.84 -7.50
CA PHE A 42 5.45 -5.36 -6.47
C PHE A 42 5.59 -4.58 -5.15
N LEU A 43 6.81 -4.39 -4.65
CA LEU A 43 7.03 -3.69 -3.39
C LEU A 43 6.54 -2.25 -3.45
N SER A 44 6.81 -1.54 -4.54
CA SER A 44 6.35 -0.16 -4.75
C SER A 44 4.81 -0.08 -4.76
N ALA A 45 4.16 -0.96 -5.53
CA ALA A 45 2.70 -1.02 -5.61
C ALA A 45 2.04 -1.42 -4.28
N PHE A 46 2.54 -2.47 -3.64
CA PHE A 46 1.98 -2.99 -2.40
C PHE A 46 2.16 -2.01 -1.25
N ILE A 47 3.38 -1.55 -0.99
CA ILE A 47 3.66 -0.61 0.11
C ILE A 47 2.96 0.73 -0.17
N GLY A 48 2.96 1.21 -1.42
CA GLY A 48 2.25 2.42 -1.82
C GLY A 48 0.75 2.35 -1.58
N GLY A 49 0.11 1.23 -1.94
CA GLY A 49 -1.33 1.01 -1.74
C GLY A 49 -1.72 0.88 -0.26
N VAL A 50 -0.94 0.14 0.53
CA VAL A 50 -1.11 0.04 1.98
C VAL A 50 -0.99 1.43 2.61
N THR A 51 0.00 2.19 2.18
CA THR A 51 0.24 3.56 2.67
C THR A 51 -0.92 4.48 2.36
N PHE A 52 -1.40 4.50 1.11
CA PHE A 52 -2.52 5.33 0.70
C PHE A 52 -3.79 5.02 1.50
N SER A 53 -4.21 3.76 1.50
CA SER A 53 -5.45 3.33 2.15
C SER A 53 -5.40 3.49 3.67
N GLY A 54 -4.28 3.15 4.32
CA GLY A 54 -4.06 3.39 5.74
C GLY A 54 -4.09 4.87 6.09
N SER A 55 -3.45 5.72 5.27
CA SER A 55 -3.47 7.17 5.43
C SER A 55 -4.87 7.76 5.31
N MET A 56 -5.72 7.25 4.41
CA MET A 56 -7.12 7.69 4.30
C MET A 56 -7.93 7.34 5.56
N VAL A 57 -7.69 6.17 6.16
CA VAL A 57 -8.31 5.80 7.45
C VAL A 57 -7.82 6.71 8.57
N ALA A 58 -6.51 6.95 8.67
CA ALA A 58 -5.93 7.85 9.68
C ALA A 58 -6.49 9.28 9.56
N PHE A 59 -6.53 9.82 8.33
CA PHE A 59 -7.16 11.11 8.03
C PHE A 59 -8.63 11.13 8.44
N GLY A 60 -9.40 10.11 8.07
CA GLY A 60 -10.82 10.02 8.42
C GLY A 60 -11.07 10.02 9.92
N LYS A 61 -10.22 9.32 10.71
CA LYS A 61 -10.34 9.28 12.18
C LYS A 61 -9.98 10.62 12.80
N LEU A 62 -8.89 11.24 12.37
CA LEU A 62 -8.44 12.51 12.94
C LEU A 62 -9.38 13.68 12.58
N SER A 63 -9.95 13.66 11.38
CA SER A 63 -10.95 14.66 10.93
C SER A 63 -12.36 14.45 11.45
N GLY A 64 -12.59 13.39 12.24
CA GLY A 64 -13.92 13.07 12.79
C GLY A 64 -14.93 12.57 11.75
N LYS A 65 -14.50 12.30 10.51
CA LYS A 65 -15.36 11.72 9.46
C LYS A 65 -15.70 10.25 9.71
N ILE A 66 -14.82 9.53 10.43
CA ILE A 66 -15.07 8.18 10.94
C ILE A 66 -14.72 8.11 12.43
N THR A 67 -15.19 7.06 13.11
CA THR A 67 -14.99 6.92 14.56
C THR A 67 -13.53 6.88 14.96
N GLN A 68 -13.16 7.70 15.96
CA GLN A 68 -11.82 7.69 16.55
C GLN A 68 -11.54 6.44 17.39
N LYS A 69 -12.58 5.68 17.79
CA LYS A 69 -12.38 4.47 18.58
C LYS A 69 -11.71 3.38 17.72
N ALA A 70 -10.99 2.49 18.41
CA ALA A 70 -10.52 1.25 17.81
C ALA A 70 -11.73 0.43 17.33
N VAL A 71 -11.74 0.04 16.05
CA VAL A 71 -12.78 -0.84 15.49
C VAL A 71 -12.14 -2.19 15.24
N VAL A 72 -12.41 -3.11 16.15
CA VAL A 72 -11.92 -4.49 16.14
C VAL A 72 -13.08 -5.44 15.85
N PHE A 73 -12.82 -6.49 15.07
CA PHE A 73 -13.80 -7.52 14.72
C PHE A 73 -13.23 -8.92 14.91
N LYS A 74 -14.13 -9.90 15.11
CA LYS A 74 -13.74 -11.30 15.35
C LYS A 74 -13.01 -11.87 14.12
N GLY A 75 -11.83 -12.44 14.35
CA GLY A 75 -11.02 -13.05 13.28
C GLY A 75 -10.13 -12.07 12.50
N GLN A 76 -9.99 -10.81 12.94
CA GLN A 76 -9.20 -9.80 12.25
C GLN A 76 -7.74 -10.20 11.97
N HIS A 77 -7.05 -10.81 12.94
CA HIS A 77 -5.68 -11.28 12.74
C HIS A 77 -5.59 -12.36 11.65
N ILE A 78 -6.55 -13.28 11.62
CA ILE A 78 -6.63 -14.34 10.61
C ILE A 78 -6.87 -13.70 9.24
N MET A 79 -7.81 -12.76 9.15
CA MET A 79 -8.11 -12.07 7.89
C MET A 79 -6.89 -11.29 7.38
N ASN A 80 -6.21 -10.53 8.25
CA ASN A 80 -4.99 -9.81 7.88
C ASN A 80 -3.86 -10.75 7.44
N ALA A 81 -3.71 -11.91 8.09
CA ALA A 81 -2.75 -12.94 7.70
C ALA A 81 -3.08 -13.54 6.33
N VAL A 82 -4.36 -13.79 6.05
CA VAL A 82 -4.83 -14.30 4.74
C VAL A 82 -4.60 -13.26 3.64
N ILE A 83 -4.91 -12.00 3.89
CA ILE A 83 -4.67 -10.89 2.96
C ILE A 83 -3.17 -10.78 2.63
N LEU A 84 -2.30 -10.78 3.64
CA LEU A 84 -0.84 -10.77 3.44
C LEU A 84 -0.35 -12.02 2.71
N GLY A 85 -0.80 -13.20 3.11
CA GLY A 85 -0.44 -14.45 2.44
C GLY A 85 -0.84 -14.45 0.97
N THR A 86 -2.03 -13.95 0.65
CA THR A 86 -2.51 -13.79 -0.72
C THR A 86 -1.61 -12.84 -1.51
N ALA A 87 -1.22 -11.70 -0.93
CA ALA A 87 -0.31 -10.75 -1.57
C ALA A 87 1.05 -11.39 -1.88
N LEU A 88 1.63 -12.13 -0.93
CA LEU A 88 2.93 -12.78 -1.09
C LEU A 88 2.90 -13.89 -2.15
N VAL A 89 1.85 -14.73 -2.15
CA VAL A 89 1.68 -15.79 -3.17
C VAL A 89 1.48 -15.17 -4.55
N ALA A 90 0.63 -14.15 -4.67
CA ALA A 90 0.42 -13.44 -5.92
C ALA A 90 1.72 -12.80 -6.43
N ALA A 91 2.51 -12.18 -5.54
CA ALA A 91 3.80 -11.59 -5.87
C ALA A 91 4.81 -12.63 -6.35
N ALA A 92 4.91 -13.78 -5.67
CA ALA A 92 5.82 -14.85 -6.06
C ALA A 92 5.52 -15.36 -7.48
N ILE A 93 4.25 -15.61 -7.80
CA ILE A 93 3.85 -16.08 -9.13
C ILE A 93 4.03 -14.97 -10.18
N PHE A 94 3.67 -13.73 -9.84
CA PHE A 94 3.86 -12.56 -10.69
C PHE A 94 5.33 -12.38 -11.10
N CYS A 95 6.28 -12.49 -10.16
CA CYS A 95 7.70 -12.27 -10.43
C CYS A 95 8.31 -13.32 -11.39
N ILE A 96 7.71 -14.50 -11.50
CA ILE A 96 8.15 -15.58 -12.40
C ILE A 96 7.47 -15.47 -13.76
N THR A 97 6.27 -14.88 -13.82
CA THR A 97 5.44 -14.82 -15.03
C THR A 97 4.93 -13.40 -15.37
N PRO A 98 5.75 -12.34 -15.29
CA PRO A 98 5.28 -10.96 -15.37
C PRO A 98 4.71 -10.60 -16.75
N ALA A 99 5.22 -11.21 -17.83
CA ALA A 99 4.75 -10.95 -19.20
C ALA A 99 3.42 -11.64 -19.54
N SER A 100 2.97 -12.58 -18.72
CA SER A 100 1.76 -13.37 -19.01
C SER A 100 0.48 -12.58 -18.75
N GLY A 101 -0.61 -12.93 -19.45
CA GLY A 101 -1.93 -12.37 -19.16
C GLY A 101 -2.38 -12.64 -17.71
N PHE A 102 -1.94 -13.77 -17.13
CA PHE A 102 -2.17 -14.09 -15.72
C PHE A 102 -1.35 -13.18 -14.78
N GLY A 103 -0.12 -12.84 -15.14
CA GLY A 103 0.72 -11.87 -14.41
C GLY A 103 0.02 -10.51 -14.24
N TYR A 104 -0.69 -10.06 -15.28
CA TYR A 104 -1.48 -8.84 -15.20
C TYR A 104 -2.60 -8.95 -14.14
N VAL A 105 -3.33 -10.07 -14.14
CA VAL A 105 -4.39 -10.33 -13.16
C VAL A 105 -3.82 -10.36 -11.74
N LEU A 106 -2.66 -10.99 -11.55
CA LEU A 106 -1.97 -11.02 -10.25
C LEU A 106 -1.51 -9.64 -9.79
N PHE A 107 -0.99 -8.81 -10.70
CA PHE A 107 -0.61 -7.43 -10.37
C PHE A 107 -1.83 -6.59 -9.98
N ALA A 108 -2.95 -6.71 -10.71
CA ALA A 108 -4.21 -6.08 -10.35
C ALA A 108 -4.74 -6.56 -8.99
N LEU A 109 -4.61 -7.86 -8.70
CA LEU A 109 -4.97 -8.43 -7.41
C LEU A 109 -4.11 -7.84 -6.28
N ILE A 110 -2.80 -7.69 -6.47
CA ILE A 110 -1.89 -7.06 -5.51
C ILE A 110 -2.37 -5.66 -5.13
N LEU A 111 -2.80 -4.84 -6.11
CA LEU A 111 -3.31 -3.48 -5.86
C LEU A 111 -4.53 -3.49 -4.94
N VAL A 112 -5.51 -4.35 -5.24
CA VAL A 112 -6.76 -4.47 -4.45
C VAL A 112 -6.45 -4.96 -3.04
N VAL A 113 -5.60 -5.98 -2.93
CA VAL A 113 -5.19 -6.57 -1.64
C VAL A 113 -4.39 -5.57 -0.80
N ALA A 114 -3.52 -4.76 -1.41
CA ALA A 114 -2.78 -3.70 -0.72
C ALA A 114 -3.71 -2.62 -0.14
N LEU A 115 -4.68 -2.15 -0.93
CA LEU A 115 -5.69 -1.19 -0.48
C LEU A 115 -6.55 -1.77 0.64
N GLY A 116 -6.97 -3.03 0.52
CA GLY A 116 -7.71 -3.74 1.57
C GLY A 116 -6.89 -3.85 2.86
N PHE A 117 -5.62 -4.28 2.73
CA PHE A 117 -4.73 -4.47 3.88
C PHE A 117 -4.47 -3.17 4.63
N GLY A 118 -4.25 -2.05 3.94
CA GLY A 118 -4.04 -0.76 4.61
C GLY A 118 -5.26 -0.30 5.41
N VAL A 119 -6.48 -0.56 4.91
CA VAL A 119 -7.70 -0.33 5.69
C VAL A 119 -7.76 -1.24 6.91
N THR A 120 -7.63 -2.56 6.73
CA THR A 120 -7.88 -3.54 7.80
C THR A 120 -6.78 -3.59 8.85
N SER A 121 -5.57 -3.11 8.52
CA SER A 121 -4.46 -2.92 9.46
C SER A 121 -4.56 -1.61 10.24
N THR A 122 -5.14 -0.55 9.67
CA THR A 122 -5.25 0.77 10.32
C THR A 122 -6.53 0.95 11.13
N ILE A 123 -7.64 0.33 10.72
CA ILE A 123 -8.93 0.45 11.40
C ILE A 123 -8.97 0.02 12.89
N PRO A 124 -8.20 -0.96 13.39
CA PRO A 124 -8.22 -1.32 14.82
C PRO A 124 -7.47 -0.33 15.70
N ILE A 125 -6.75 0.63 15.13
CA ILE A 125 -5.90 1.55 15.90
C ILE A 125 -6.76 2.73 16.38
N GLY A 126 -6.61 3.11 17.65
CA GLY A 126 -7.35 4.24 18.23
C GLY A 126 -6.83 5.60 17.76
N GLY A 127 -7.68 6.62 17.83
CA GLY A 127 -7.36 8.00 17.45
C GLY A 127 -6.15 8.58 18.22
N ALA A 128 -6.01 8.21 19.49
CA ALA A 128 -4.88 8.63 20.33
C ALA A 128 -3.52 8.10 19.82
N ASP A 129 -3.51 6.90 19.23
CA ASP A 129 -2.30 6.25 18.72
C ASP A 129 -2.05 6.54 17.23
N MET A 130 -2.93 7.30 16.56
CA MET A 130 -2.80 7.66 15.14
C MET A 130 -1.48 8.35 14.79
N PRO A 131 -0.87 9.22 15.61
CA PRO A 131 0.43 9.80 15.29
C PRO A 131 1.54 8.76 15.03
N VAL A 132 1.50 7.63 15.73
CA VAL A 132 2.44 6.51 15.52
C VAL A 132 2.17 5.80 14.19
N VAL A 133 0.90 5.64 13.83
CA VAL A 133 0.53 5.07 12.53
C VAL A 133 1.00 5.97 11.41
N ILE A 134 0.81 7.29 11.53
CA ILE A 134 1.22 8.25 10.51
C ILE A 134 2.74 8.22 10.31
N SER A 135 3.54 8.11 11.37
CA SER A 135 5.00 8.02 11.24
C SER A 135 5.45 6.69 10.60
N LEU A 136 4.77 5.58 10.90
CA LEU A 136 5.01 4.30 10.25
C LEU A 136 4.68 4.36 8.76
N LEU A 137 3.48 4.87 8.42
CA LEU A 137 3.04 5.04 7.03
C LEU A 137 3.92 6.04 6.26
N ASN A 138 4.52 7.02 6.93
CA ASN A 138 5.51 7.92 6.34
C ASN A 138 6.84 7.24 6.04
N SER A 139 7.24 6.25 6.85
CA SER A 139 8.39 5.41 6.53
C SER A 139 8.10 4.51 5.33
N TYR A 140 6.86 4.02 5.22
CA TYR A 140 6.40 3.21 4.10
C TYR A 140 6.34 3.98 2.77
N SER A 141 5.86 5.22 2.77
CA SER A 141 5.90 6.06 1.55
C SER A 141 7.33 6.27 1.06
N GLY A 142 8.29 6.50 1.97
CA GLY A 142 9.71 6.55 1.64
C GLY A 142 10.23 5.27 0.97
N LEU A 143 9.94 4.10 1.56
CA LEU A 143 10.32 2.80 0.98
C LEU A 143 9.66 2.57 -0.39
N ALA A 144 8.38 2.90 -0.54
CA ALA A 144 7.64 2.78 -1.80
C ALA A 144 8.22 3.69 -2.89
N ALA A 145 8.65 4.91 -2.53
CA ALA A 145 9.31 5.85 -3.43
C ALA A 145 10.71 5.37 -3.85
N CYS A 146 11.50 4.81 -2.92
CA CYS A 146 12.77 4.17 -3.26
C CYS A 146 12.57 3.00 -4.24
N ALA A 147 11.58 2.14 -3.98
CA ALA A 147 11.24 1.04 -4.87
C ALA A 147 10.77 1.55 -6.26
N ALA A 148 9.94 2.58 -6.30
CA ALA A 148 9.52 3.25 -7.54
C ALA A 148 10.73 3.75 -8.35
N GLY A 149 11.75 4.30 -7.69
CA GLY A 149 12.98 4.74 -8.33
C GLY A 149 13.77 3.63 -9.03
N PHE A 150 13.66 2.37 -8.55
CA PHE A 150 14.23 1.21 -9.25
C PHE A 150 13.35 0.67 -10.37
N VAL A 151 12.04 0.92 -10.34
CA VAL A 151 11.09 0.46 -11.38
C VAL A 151 11.30 1.25 -12.67
N ILE A 152 11.53 2.56 -12.55
CA ILE A 152 11.82 3.40 -13.70
C ILE A 152 13.22 3.03 -14.21
N PRO A 153 13.42 2.82 -15.52
CA PRO A 153 14.75 2.75 -16.10
C PRO A 153 15.40 4.13 -15.97
N ASN A 154 16.04 4.37 -14.83
CA ASN A 154 16.81 5.57 -14.60
C ASN A 154 18.00 5.55 -15.57
N LYS A 155 18.04 6.50 -16.51
CA LYS A 155 19.21 6.72 -17.36
C LYS A 155 20.34 7.37 -16.57
#